data_AF-A0AAU4EIF9-F1
#
_entry.id   AF-A0AAU4EIF9-F1
#
_cell.length_a   1.000
_cell.length_b   1.000
_cell.length_c   1.000
_cell.angle_alpha   90.00
_cell.angle_beta   90.00
_cell.angle_gamma   90.00
#
_symmetry.space_group_name_H-M   'P 1'
#
loop_
_entity.id
_entity.type
_entity.pdbx_description
1 polymer ?
#
loop_
_entity_poly.entity_id
_entity_poly.type
_entity_poly.pdbx_seq_one_letter_code
_entity_poly.pdbx_strand_id
1 'polypeptide(L)'
;MLAHIFTDWLAQIPNPTPVEPEVGGDKILGLLNNVKWAAGVALVAGFFIGLIVWAGGRWVDHHRAGKVGLVMMLCAIAGAILYGIGWSLINSFAGG
;
A
#
# COMPACT_ATOMS: atom_id res chain seq x y z
N MET A 1 -26.24 32.91 -11.43
CA MET A 1 -27.40 32.25 -12.09
C MET A 1 -26.97 31.06 -12.95
N LEU A 2 -25.94 31.16 -13.80
CA LEU A 2 -25.41 30.03 -14.59
C LEU A 2 -24.86 28.83 -13.78
N ALA A 3 -24.31 29.07 -12.58
CA ALA A 3 -23.77 28.00 -11.73
C ALA A 3 -24.84 27.04 -11.18
N HIS A 4 -26.04 27.54 -10.87
CA HIS A 4 -27.15 26.70 -10.40
C HIS A 4 -27.71 25.81 -11.52
N ILE A 5 -27.72 26.32 -12.75
CA ILE A 5 -28.17 25.57 -13.94
C ILE A 5 -27.30 24.33 -14.17
N PHE A 6 -25.98 24.45 -13.96
CA PHE A 6 -25.04 23.33 -14.12
C PHE A 6 -25.20 22.27 -13.02
N THR A 7 -25.41 22.67 -11.77
CA THR A 7 -25.63 21.73 -10.66
C THR A 7 -26.96 21.01 -10.77
N ASP A 8 -28.01 21.71 -11.19
CA ASP A 8 -29.35 21.13 -11.37
C ASP A 8 -29.37 20.11 -12.51
N TRP A 9 -28.60 20.35 -13.57
CA TRP A 9 -28.43 19.42 -14.69
C TRP A 9 -27.67 18.15 -14.29
N LEU A 10 -26.61 18.26 -13.49
CA LEU A 10 -25.88 17.10 -12.98
C LEU A 10 -26.72 16.24 -12.02
N ALA A 11 -27.58 16.86 -11.20
CA ALA A 11 -28.48 16.17 -10.28
C ALA A 11 -29.57 15.35 -11.00
N GLN A 12 -29.85 15.64 -12.27
CA GLN A 12 -30.82 14.90 -13.10
C GLN A 12 -30.22 13.67 -13.77
N ILE A 13 -28.90 13.53 -13.80
CA ILE A 13 -28.24 12.33 -14.31
C ILE A 13 -28.45 11.23 -13.27
N PRO A 14 -29.18 10.14 -13.60
CA PRO A 14 -29.30 9.02 -12.67
C PRO A 14 -27.91 8.51 -12.34
N ASN A 15 -27.49 8.65 -11.09
CA ASN A 15 -26.26 8.04 -10.59
C ASN A 15 -26.65 6.68 -10.02
N PRO A 16 -26.45 5.58 -10.76
CA PRO A 16 -26.75 4.26 -10.22
C PRO A 16 -25.91 4.05 -8.95
N THR A 17 -26.50 3.41 -7.94
CA THR A 17 -25.70 2.95 -6.81
C THR A 17 -24.60 2.02 -7.36
N PRO A 18 -23.35 2.12 -6.89
CA PRO A 18 -22.30 1.20 -7.30
C PRO A 18 -22.76 -0.24 -7.09
N VAL A 19 -23.00 -0.97 -8.18
CA VAL A 19 -23.35 -2.39 -8.15
C VAL A 19 -22.05 -3.17 -8.23
N GLU A 20 -21.87 -4.11 -7.30
CA GLU A 20 -20.71 -4.99 -7.30
C GLU A 20 -20.69 -5.82 -8.61
N PRO A 21 -19.56 -5.92 -9.33
CA PRO A 21 -19.53 -6.59 -10.62
C PRO A 21 -19.95 -8.07 -10.50
N GLU A 22 -21.00 -8.47 -11.24
CA GLU A 22 -21.61 -9.81 -11.17
C GLU A 22 -20.65 -10.97 -11.51
N VAL A 23 -19.54 -10.68 -12.21
CA VAL A 23 -18.56 -11.68 -12.64
C VAL A 23 -17.15 -11.28 -12.19
N GLY A 24 -16.59 -12.04 -11.25
CA GLY A 24 -15.17 -11.96 -10.87
C GLY A 24 -14.82 -10.99 -9.75
N GLY A 25 -15.78 -10.22 -9.20
CA GLY A 25 -15.57 -9.32 -8.06
C GLY A 25 -14.90 -10.01 -6.87
N ASP A 26 -15.43 -11.15 -6.43
CA ASP A 26 -14.88 -11.93 -5.33
C ASP A 26 -13.43 -12.39 -5.56
N LYS A 27 -13.10 -12.76 -6.79
CA LYS A 27 -11.75 -13.23 -7.16
C LYS A 27 -10.76 -12.07 -7.14
N ILE A 28 -11.17 -10.90 -7.62
CA ILE A 28 -10.34 -9.68 -7.61
C ILE A 28 -10.11 -9.22 -6.17
N LEU A 29 -11.15 -9.18 -5.34
CA LEU A 29 -11.04 -8.84 -3.93
C LEU A 29 -10.18 -9.84 -3.16
N GLY A 30 -10.34 -11.14 -3.44
CA GLY A 30 -9.50 -12.20 -2.88
C GLY A 30 -8.01 -12.03 -3.23
N LEU A 31 -7.70 -11.75 -4.50
CA LEU A 31 -6.33 -11.45 -4.94
C LEU A 31 -5.78 -10.22 -4.22
N LEU A 32 -6.55 -9.14 -4.15
CA LEU A 32 -6.14 -7.89 -3.51
C LEU A 32 -5.82 -8.10 -2.02
N ASN A 33 -6.66 -8.87 -1.31
CA ASN A 33 -6.46 -9.19 0.09
C ASN A 33 -5.18 -10.03 0.31
N ASN A 34 -4.95 -11.01 -0.56
CA ASN A 34 -3.72 -11.82 -0.52
C ASN A 34 -2.48 -10.97 -0.78
N VAL A 35 -2.52 -10.05 -1.76
CA VAL A 35 -1.40 -9.14 -2.06
C VAL A 35 -1.13 -8.20 -0.89
N LYS A 36 -2.17 -7.62 -0.28
CA LYS A 36 -2.04 -6.79 0.92
C LYS A 36 -1.35 -7.56 2.04
N TRP A 37 -1.84 -8.76 2.36
CA TRP A 37 -1.24 -9.60 3.39
C TRP A 37 0.22 -9.95 3.09
N ALA A 38 0.51 -10.37 1.85
CA ALA A 38 1.86 -10.72 1.42
C ALA A 38 2.81 -9.52 1.50
N ALA A 39 2.35 -8.31 1.15
CA ALA A 39 3.13 -7.09 1.31
C ALA A 39 3.49 -6.82 2.77
N GLY A 40 2.53 -6.99 3.70
CA GLY A 40 2.80 -6.87 5.14
C GLY A 40 3.86 -7.86 5.62
N VAL A 41 3.75 -9.14 5.23
CA VAL A 41 4.73 -10.18 5.58
C VAL A 41 6.11 -9.87 4.98
N ALA A 42 6.17 -9.41 3.73
CA ALA A 42 7.42 -9.08 3.05
C ALA A 42 8.17 -7.93 3.73
N LEU A 43 7.47 -6.94 4.28
CA LEU A 43 8.09 -5.83 5.01
C LEU A 43 8.72 -6.30 6.32
N VAL A 44 8.02 -7.15 7.08
CA VAL A 44 8.55 -7.74 8.32
C VAL A 44 9.76 -8.63 8.01
N ALA A 45 9.62 -9.54 7.04
CA ALA A 45 10.71 -10.41 6.62
C ALA A 45 11.92 -9.61 6.11
N GLY A 46 11.68 -8.60 5.28
CA GLY A 46 12.74 -7.73 4.73
C GLY A 46 13.53 -7.01 5.82
N PHE A 47 12.87 -6.55 6.90
CA PHE A 47 13.54 -5.95 8.04
C PHE A 47 14.46 -6.95 8.75
N PHE A 48 13.95 -8.12 9.13
CA PHE A 48 14.74 -9.11 9.88
C PHE A 48 15.85 -9.74 9.03
N ILE A 49 15.62 -10.00 7.74
CA ILE A 49 16.67 -10.43 6.82
C ILE A 49 17.74 -9.34 6.72
N GLY A 50 17.34 -8.08 6.58
CA GLY A 50 18.25 -6.94 6.60
C GLY A 50 19.10 -6.88 7.87
N LEU A 51 18.49 -7.12 9.04
CA LEU A 51 19.18 -7.19 10.33
C LEU A 51 20.22 -8.32 10.37
N ILE A 52 19.88 -9.51 9.87
CA ILE A 52 20.81 -10.66 9.78
C ILE A 52 21.98 -10.32 8.85
N VAL A 53 21.71 -9.76 7.67
CA VAL A 53 22.73 -9.37 6.70
C VAL A 53 23.64 -8.27 7.26
N TRP A 54 23.07 -7.33 7.99
CA TRP A 54 23.80 -6.26 8.66
C TRP A 54 24.71 -6.77 9.78
N ALA A 55 24.19 -7.66 10.63
CA ALA A 55 24.91 -8.25 11.74
C ALA A 55 26.04 -9.15 11.21
N GLY A 56 25.73 -10.03 10.25
CA GLY A 56 26.71 -10.88 9.57
C GLY A 56 27.80 -10.05 8.89
N GLY A 57 27.42 -8.97 8.20
CA GLY A 57 28.37 -8.06 7.56
C GLY A 57 29.37 -7.42 8.53
N ARG A 58 28.96 -7.07 9.75
CA ARG A 58 29.91 -6.61 10.79
C ARG A 58 30.67 -7.74 11.46
N TRP A 59 30.06 -8.91 11.59
CA TRP A 59 30.72 -10.08 12.17
C TRP A 59 31.94 -10.51 11.35
N VAL A 60 31.86 -10.44 10.03
CA VAL A 60 32.95 -10.82 9.11
C VAL A 60 33.72 -9.63 8.54
N ASP A 61 33.60 -8.44 9.14
CA ASP A 61 34.23 -7.19 8.67
C ASP A 61 33.92 -6.81 7.20
N HIS A 62 32.85 -7.36 6.62
CA HIS A 62 32.41 -7.07 5.27
C HIS A 62 31.53 -5.81 5.25
N HIS A 63 32.19 -4.65 5.21
CA HIS A 63 31.56 -3.33 5.28
C HIS A 63 30.40 -3.14 4.27
N ARG A 64 30.55 -3.65 3.04
CA ARG A 64 29.53 -3.53 1.99
C ARG A 64 28.24 -4.30 2.33
N ALA A 65 28.36 -5.48 2.95
CA ALA A 65 27.24 -6.32 3.34
C ALA A 65 26.51 -5.70 4.53
N GLY A 66 27.26 -5.16 5.49
CA GLY A 66 26.72 -4.34 6.58
C GLY A 66 25.87 -3.18 6.06
N LYS A 67 26.36 -2.46 5.04
CA LYS A 67 25.63 -1.35 4.40
C LYS A 67 24.36 -1.83 3.67
N VAL A 68 24.41 -2.95 2.96
CA VAL A 68 23.24 -3.51 2.27
C VAL A 68 22.15 -3.87 3.28
N GLY A 69 22.49 -4.56 4.37
CA GLY A 69 21.53 -4.91 5.42
C GLY A 69 20.88 -3.67 6.06
N LEU A 70 21.66 -2.60 6.27
CA LEU A 70 21.13 -1.31 6.72
C LEU A 70 20.11 -0.72 5.74
N VAL A 71 20.43 -0.71 4.44
CA VAL A 71 19.51 -0.21 3.40
C VAL A 71 18.23 -1.04 3.36
N MET A 72 18.32 -2.37 3.46
CA MET A 72 17.15 -3.26 3.50
C MET A 72 16.23 -2.92 4.69
N MET A 73 16.79 -2.72 5.88
CA MET A 73 16.02 -2.32 7.05
C MET A 73 15.34 -0.96 6.87
N LEU A 74 16.05 0.04 6.31
CA LEU A 74 15.48 1.36 6.05
C LEU A 74 14.35 1.31 5.01
N CYS A 75 14.52 0.54 3.94
CA CYS A 75 13.47 0.32 2.95
C CYS A 75 12.25 -0.38 3.54
N ALA A 76 12.46 -1.38 4.40
CA ALA A 76 11.37 -2.06 5.09
C ALA A 76 10.61 -1.14 6.05
N ILE A 77 11.31 -0.28 6.80
CA ILE A 77 10.68 0.72 7.68
C ILE A 77 9.87 1.73 6.86
N ALA A 78 10.48 2.31 5.81
CA ALA A 78 9.78 3.26 4.94
C ALA A 78 8.54 2.61 4.29
N GLY A 79 8.68 1.37 3.82
CA GLY A 79 7.58 0.59 3.28
C GLY A 79 6.49 0.29 4.32
N ALA A 80 6.85 0.00 5.57
CA ALA A 80 5.90 -0.22 6.67
C ALA A 80 5.11 1.04 7.03
N ILE A 81 5.77 2.21 7.02
CA ILE A 81 5.08 3.50 7.20
C ILE A 81 4.06 3.69 6.08
N LEU A 82 4.48 3.54 4.82
CA LEU A 82 3.58 3.66 3.66
C LEU A 82 2.43 2.64 3.70
N TYR A 83 2.70 1.41 4.11
CA TYR A 83 1.70 0.36 4.26
C TYR A 83 0.66 0.73 5.34
N GLY A 84 1.09 1.33 6.45
CA GLY A 84 0.22 1.78 7.53
C GLY A 84 -0.63 3.00 7.17
N ILE A 85 -0.04 4.02 6.54
CA ILE A 85 -0.74 5.28 6.21
C ILE A 85 -1.47 5.24 4.86
N GLY A 86 -1.12 4.28 4.00
CA GLY A 86 -1.60 4.23 2.61
C GLY A 86 -3.11 4.14 2.51
N TRP A 87 -3.75 3.35 3.38
CA TRP A 87 -5.21 3.26 3.44
C TRP A 87 -5.86 4.59 3.81
N SER A 88 -5.34 5.25 4.85
CA SER A 88 -5.83 6.57 5.29
C SER A 88 -5.67 7.63 4.19
N LEU A 89 -4.52 7.65 3.50
CA LEU A 89 -4.29 8.58 2.39
C LEU A 89 -5.27 8.35 1.24
N ILE A 90 -5.46 7.10 0.82
CA ILE A 90 -6.40 6.77 -0.26
C ILE A 90 -7.81 7.19 0.11
N ASN A 91 -8.27 6.90 1.34
CA ASN A 91 -9.61 7.28 1.78
C ASN A 91 -9.79 8.80 1.87
N SER A 92 -8.77 9.54 2.31
CA SER A 92 -8.83 11.01 2.35
C SER A 92 -8.94 11.63 0.95
N PHE A 93 -8.33 11.04 -0.08
CA PHE A 93 -8.44 11.52 -1.46
C PHE A 93 -9.69 11.01 -2.18
N ALA A 94 -10.20 9.83 -1.82
CA ALA A 94 -11.37 9.20 -2.44
C ALA A 94 -12.72 9.81 -1.98
N GLY A 95 -12.70 10.84 -1.14
CA GLY A 95 -13.91 11.61 -0.77
C GLY A 95 -14.60 11.11 0.50
N GLY A 96 -13.83 10.78 1.55
CA GLY A 96 -14.37 10.73 2.91
C GLY A 96 -15.09 12.01 3.31
#